data_AF-A0A7S4NAA7-F1
#
_entry.id   AF-A0A7S4NAA7-F1
#
_cell.length_a   1.000
_cell.length_b   1.000
_cell.length_c   1.000
_cell.angle_alpha   90.00
_cell.angle_beta   90.00
_cell.angle_gamma   90.00
#
_symmetry.space_group_name_H-M   'P 1'
#
loop_
_entity.id
_entity.type
_entity.pdbx_description
1 polymer ?
#
loop_
_entity_poly.entity_id
_entity_poly.type
_entity_poly.pdbx_seq_one_letter_code
_entity_poly.pdbx_strand_id
1 'polypeptide(L)'
;MKHGPPPPSPYGTFSGELFTYRSPMPSLIAFESSPPSLAVSDCKNKCILLGGLSDGPIPTPYAKALETKCHELGWSLVQPVLSSSYLGFGTGTLGRDTAELCELLDYLCAHRGGESYALVGHSTGCQNGVHFLGNAAAADDAGNIYAEKMKVVALQAPVSDREDAMLGPGYRTNIDRARALAAEGREDEMMPRSTFWAPVTARRFLDLQDRRPPEGKGGMDDYFSSDLTDEQMSERLGHVGKLGEKTGLKVLVAFSGEDEYVPEKVDKRQLLDRMCAAMNGYSKGNENEGITAIPLLLESGNHNLGKGDGEKELFVEELGKLLKGVK
;
A
#
# COMPACT_ATOMS: atom_id res chain seq x y z
N MET A 1 -0.28 24.44 -38.05
CA MET A 1 0.69 24.59 -36.95
C MET A 1 1.40 23.26 -36.80
N LYS A 2 2.74 23.20 -36.89
CA LYS A 2 3.48 21.98 -36.54
C LYS A 2 3.55 21.94 -35.02
N HIS A 3 2.72 21.12 -34.40
CA HIS A 3 2.85 20.84 -32.97
C HIS A 3 4.21 20.17 -32.77
N GLY A 4 5.01 20.69 -31.84
CA GLY A 4 6.24 20.01 -31.41
C GLY A 4 5.92 18.62 -30.85
N PRO A 5 6.94 17.78 -30.60
CA PRO A 5 6.70 16.51 -29.92
C PRO A 5 5.95 16.76 -28.59
N PRO A 6 5.02 15.87 -28.21
CA PRO A 6 4.33 15.98 -26.93
C PRO A 6 5.35 16.02 -25.78
N PRO A 7 5.05 16.70 -24.68
CA PRO A 7 5.94 16.74 -23.53
C PRO A 7 6.19 15.31 -23.01
N PRO A 8 7.40 15.01 -22.52
CA PRO A 8 7.68 13.72 -21.90
C PRO A 8 6.80 13.53 -20.66
N SER A 9 6.34 12.30 -20.44
CA SER A 9 5.62 11.92 -19.22
C SER A 9 6.52 12.16 -18.00
N PRO A 10 6.04 12.85 -16.95
CA PRO A 10 6.88 13.24 -15.82
C PRO A 10 7.44 12.04 -15.04
N TYR A 11 6.73 10.91 -15.02
CA TYR A 11 7.13 9.68 -14.34
C TYR A 11 7.58 8.58 -15.33
N GLY A 12 7.90 8.99 -16.56
CA GLY A 12 8.34 8.10 -17.63
C GLY A 12 7.19 7.46 -18.41
N THR A 13 7.57 6.73 -19.45
CA THR A 13 6.66 5.98 -20.33
C THR A 13 6.91 4.48 -20.16
N PHE A 14 5.82 3.73 -20.14
CA PHE A 14 5.81 2.28 -19.94
C PHE A 14 5.29 1.61 -21.20
N SER A 15 5.80 0.42 -21.49
CA SER A 15 5.36 -0.43 -22.60
C SER A 15 4.97 -1.78 -22.03
N GLY A 16 3.78 -2.27 -22.39
CA GLY A 16 3.22 -3.47 -21.79
C GLY A 16 1.81 -3.75 -22.28
N GLU A 17 1.12 -4.62 -21.56
CA GLU A 17 -0.23 -5.06 -21.88
C GLU A 17 -1.24 -4.47 -20.91
N LEU A 18 -2.38 -4.03 -21.44
CA LEU A 18 -3.55 -3.66 -20.66
C LEU A 18 -4.59 -4.77 -20.79
N PHE A 19 -5.12 -5.24 -19.65
CA PHE A 19 -6.07 -6.33 -19.65
C PHE A 19 -7.11 -6.18 -18.54
N THR A 20 -8.25 -6.82 -18.73
CA THR A 20 -9.31 -6.92 -17.72
C THR A 20 -9.08 -8.16 -16.87
N TYR A 21 -9.03 -8.01 -15.55
CA TYR A 21 -8.90 -9.13 -14.61
C TYR A 21 -10.21 -9.49 -13.90
N ARG A 22 -11.18 -8.56 -13.86
CA ARG A 22 -12.53 -8.77 -13.32
C ARG A 22 -13.60 -8.23 -14.27
N SER A 23 -14.68 -8.97 -14.49
CA SER A 23 -15.85 -8.63 -15.34
C SER A 23 -17.08 -9.40 -14.82
N PRO A 24 -18.32 -8.84 -14.83
CA PRO A 24 -18.79 -7.74 -15.67
C PRO A 24 -19.01 -6.36 -15.02
N MET A 25 -19.24 -6.21 -13.71
CA MET A 25 -19.41 -4.88 -13.08
C MET A 25 -18.92 -4.80 -11.62
N PRO A 26 -18.04 -3.82 -11.29
CA PRO A 26 -17.25 -3.02 -12.22
C PRO A 26 -16.24 -3.92 -12.97
N SER A 27 -15.96 -3.58 -14.22
CA SER A 27 -14.81 -4.17 -14.92
C SER A 27 -13.54 -3.55 -14.35
N LEU A 28 -12.61 -4.37 -13.86
CA LEU A 28 -11.33 -3.89 -13.34
C LEU A 28 -10.20 -4.30 -14.27
N ILE A 29 -9.25 -3.39 -14.46
CA ILE A 29 -8.14 -3.52 -15.40
C ILE A 29 -6.80 -3.47 -14.69
N ALA A 30 -5.80 -4.12 -15.26
CA ALA A 30 -4.42 -3.96 -14.84
C ALA A 30 -3.53 -3.74 -16.06
N PHE A 31 -2.47 -2.96 -15.85
CA PHE A 31 -1.38 -2.82 -16.80
C PHE A 31 -0.18 -3.65 -16.33
N GLU A 32 0.40 -4.46 -17.19
CA GLU A 32 1.61 -5.25 -16.89
C GLU A 32 2.71 -4.96 -17.90
N SER A 33 3.89 -4.61 -17.40
CA SER A 33 5.11 -4.53 -18.20
C SER A 33 6.11 -5.61 -17.77
N SER A 34 6.76 -6.23 -18.75
CA SER A 34 7.71 -7.33 -18.55
C SER A 34 9.04 -7.03 -19.22
N PRO A 35 10.14 -7.70 -18.82
CA PRO A 35 11.42 -7.63 -19.52
C PRO A 35 11.25 -7.82 -21.03
N PRO A 36 11.88 -7.01 -21.89
CA PRO A 36 11.77 -7.16 -23.35
C PRO A 36 12.22 -8.54 -23.88
N SER A 37 13.04 -9.25 -23.11
CA SER A 37 13.57 -10.57 -23.44
C SER A 37 12.66 -11.73 -23.03
N LEU A 38 11.56 -11.49 -22.33
CA LEU A 38 10.65 -12.52 -21.82
C LEU A 38 9.22 -12.27 -22.30
N ALA A 39 8.51 -13.34 -22.67
CA ALA A 39 7.07 -13.24 -22.79
C ALA A 39 6.45 -13.03 -21.40
N VAL A 40 5.32 -12.30 -21.34
CA VAL A 40 4.60 -12.03 -20.09
C VAL A 40 4.24 -13.33 -19.34
N SER A 41 3.87 -14.38 -20.08
CA SER A 41 3.56 -15.71 -19.55
C SER A 41 4.75 -16.42 -18.91
N ASP A 42 5.97 -16.05 -19.27
CA ASP A 42 7.20 -16.65 -18.77
C ASP A 42 7.72 -15.93 -17.51
N CYS A 43 7.19 -14.74 -17.21
CA CYS A 43 7.54 -13.96 -16.03
C CYS A 43 6.78 -14.47 -14.81
N LYS A 44 7.30 -15.50 -14.13
CA LYS A 44 6.66 -16.11 -12.96
C LYS A 44 6.52 -15.18 -11.75
N ASN A 45 7.45 -14.24 -11.62
CA ASN A 45 7.50 -13.31 -10.51
C ASN A 45 6.80 -12.00 -10.88
N LYS A 46 5.79 -11.61 -10.12
CA LYS A 46 4.94 -10.44 -10.39
C LYS A 46 5.09 -9.42 -9.26
N CYS A 47 5.53 -8.21 -9.58
CA CYS A 47 5.61 -7.09 -8.63
C CYS A 47 4.40 -6.18 -8.83
N ILE A 48 3.49 -6.12 -7.85
CA ILE A 48 2.31 -5.26 -7.88
C ILE A 48 2.67 -3.90 -7.29
N LEU A 49 2.44 -2.81 -8.01
CA LEU A 49 2.56 -1.44 -7.49
C LEU A 49 1.17 -0.86 -7.26
N LEU A 50 0.87 -0.51 -6.01
CA LEU A 50 -0.38 0.07 -5.58
C LEU A 50 -0.14 1.45 -4.95
N GLY A 51 -0.75 2.48 -5.53
CA GLY A 51 -0.69 3.86 -5.05
C GLY A 51 -1.51 4.15 -3.80
N GLY A 52 -1.54 5.42 -3.41
CA GLY A 52 -2.39 5.94 -2.35
C GLY A 52 -3.82 6.20 -2.79
N LEU A 53 -4.62 6.81 -1.91
CA LEU A 53 -5.97 7.25 -2.23
C LEU A 53 -5.88 8.18 -3.44
N SER A 54 -6.75 7.95 -4.42
CA SER A 54 -6.79 8.66 -5.70
C SER A 54 -5.82 8.29 -6.79
N ASP A 55 -4.87 7.42 -6.49
CA ASP A 55 -3.98 6.94 -7.52
C ASP A 55 -4.64 5.88 -8.41
N GLY A 56 -4.14 5.85 -9.64
CA GLY A 56 -4.23 4.73 -10.56
C GLY A 56 -2.82 4.25 -10.92
N PRO A 57 -2.61 3.74 -12.14
CA PRO A 57 -1.28 3.39 -12.62
C PRO A 57 -0.32 4.59 -12.62
N ILE A 58 0.97 4.30 -12.38
CA ILE A 58 2.08 5.26 -12.32
C ILE A 58 1.89 6.31 -11.19
N PRO A 59 1.69 5.87 -9.94
CA PRO A 59 1.37 6.77 -8.82
C PRO A 59 2.55 7.70 -8.46
N THR A 60 3.78 7.26 -8.69
CA THR A 60 4.96 7.91 -8.11
C THR A 60 6.10 8.17 -9.11
N PRO A 61 6.95 9.17 -8.85
CA PRO A 61 8.20 9.43 -9.58
C PRO A 61 9.15 8.23 -9.70
N TYR A 62 9.13 7.31 -8.73
CA TYR A 62 10.01 6.14 -8.74
C TYR A 62 9.45 4.95 -9.55
N ALA A 63 8.22 5.02 -10.06
CA ALA A 63 7.57 3.89 -10.75
C ALA A 63 8.41 3.36 -11.93
N LYS A 64 9.07 4.25 -12.69
CA LYS A 64 9.91 3.85 -13.82
C LYS A 64 11.23 3.20 -13.39
N ALA A 65 11.82 3.69 -12.31
CA ALA A 65 13.01 3.08 -11.72
C ALA A 65 12.68 1.69 -11.16
N LEU A 66 11.52 1.55 -10.50
CA LEU A 66 11.00 0.27 -10.02
C LEU A 66 10.77 -0.72 -11.17
N GLU A 67 10.14 -0.30 -12.26
CA GLU A 67 9.98 -1.14 -13.46
C GLU A 67 11.33 -1.66 -13.95
N THR A 68 12.29 -0.74 -14.12
CA THR A 68 13.62 -1.07 -14.63
C THR A 68 14.29 -2.12 -13.72
N LYS A 69 14.24 -1.92 -12.40
CA LYS A 69 14.80 -2.87 -11.43
C LYS A 69 14.07 -4.21 -11.43
N CYS A 70 12.75 -4.21 -11.53
CA CYS A 70 11.97 -5.45 -11.67
C CYS A 70 12.43 -6.21 -12.91
N HIS A 71 12.57 -5.51 -14.04
CA HIS A 71 12.93 -6.14 -15.31
C HIS A 71 14.35 -6.72 -15.29
N GLU A 72 15.32 -6.01 -14.69
CA GLU A 72 16.69 -6.51 -14.46
C GLU A 72 16.72 -7.83 -13.70
N LEU A 73 15.74 -8.07 -12.82
CA LEU A 73 15.63 -9.25 -11.98
C LEU A 73 14.68 -10.32 -12.56
N GLY A 74 14.14 -10.12 -13.77
CA GLY A 74 13.19 -11.04 -14.39
C GLY A 74 11.77 -10.99 -13.80
N TRP A 75 11.45 -9.95 -13.05
CA TRP A 75 10.10 -9.68 -12.54
C TRP A 75 9.31 -8.82 -13.54
N SER A 76 8.00 -9.07 -13.67
CA SER A 76 7.10 -8.10 -14.31
C SER A 76 6.57 -7.08 -13.28
N LEU A 77 6.23 -5.88 -13.74
CA LEU A 77 5.57 -4.86 -12.94
C LEU A 77 4.08 -4.80 -13.33
N VAL A 78 3.20 -5.01 -12.37
CA VAL A 78 1.74 -4.99 -12.51
C VAL A 78 1.18 -3.78 -11.77
N GLN A 79 0.33 -3.01 -12.44
CA GLN A 79 -0.29 -1.78 -11.94
C GLN A 79 -1.81 -1.90 -12.09
N PRO A 80 -2.53 -2.38 -11.06
CA PRO A 80 -3.97 -2.57 -11.13
C PRO A 80 -4.73 -1.26 -10.91
N VAL A 81 -5.92 -1.18 -11.48
CA VAL A 81 -6.98 -0.27 -11.06
C VAL A 81 -7.92 -1.07 -10.16
N LEU A 82 -8.11 -0.58 -8.93
CA LEU A 82 -9.10 -1.08 -7.99
C LEU A 82 -10.36 -0.21 -8.05
N SER A 83 -11.48 -0.67 -7.51
CA SER A 83 -12.67 0.17 -7.32
C SER A 83 -12.39 1.37 -6.41
N SER A 84 -11.34 1.30 -5.59
CA SER A 84 -10.88 2.41 -4.74
C SER A 84 -9.91 3.38 -5.42
N SER A 85 -9.45 3.11 -6.65
CA SER A 85 -8.62 4.04 -7.41
C SER A 85 -9.38 5.34 -7.74
N TYR A 86 -8.65 6.42 -7.99
CA TYR A 86 -9.22 7.75 -8.28
C TYR A 86 -10.21 8.19 -7.19
N LEU A 87 -11.43 8.63 -7.51
CA LEU A 87 -12.39 9.05 -6.48
C LEU A 87 -13.16 7.88 -5.83
N GLY A 88 -12.88 6.64 -6.23
CA GLY A 88 -13.63 5.46 -5.80
C GLY A 88 -13.34 5.03 -4.34
N PHE A 89 -12.23 5.47 -3.75
CA PHE A 89 -11.90 5.16 -2.35
C PHE A 89 -12.94 5.72 -1.38
N GLY A 90 -13.67 6.78 -1.77
CA GLY A 90 -14.65 7.46 -0.92
C GLY A 90 -15.79 6.55 -0.42
N THR A 91 -16.04 5.46 -1.12
CA THR A 91 -17.03 4.43 -0.77
C THR A 91 -16.39 3.07 -0.49
N GLY A 92 -15.06 3.01 -0.47
CA GLY A 92 -14.29 1.78 -0.35
C GLY A 92 -14.07 1.32 1.07
N THR A 93 -13.52 0.11 1.17
CA THR A 93 -13.03 -0.48 2.41
C THR A 93 -11.78 -1.28 2.07
N LEU A 94 -10.87 -1.44 3.03
CA LEU A 94 -9.69 -2.30 2.86
C LEU A 94 -10.08 -3.76 2.55
N GLY A 95 -11.25 -4.19 3.01
CA GLY A 95 -11.82 -5.50 2.67
C GLY A 95 -12.18 -5.63 1.19
N ARG A 96 -12.80 -4.59 0.59
CA ARG A 96 -13.07 -4.56 -0.86
C ARG A 96 -11.76 -4.61 -1.65
N ASP A 97 -10.79 -3.78 -1.27
CA ASP A 97 -9.50 -3.71 -1.95
C ASP A 97 -8.75 -5.05 -1.83
N THR A 98 -8.84 -5.73 -0.68
CA THR A 98 -8.28 -7.08 -0.47
C THR A 98 -8.93 -8.11 -1.38
N ALA A 99 -10.27 -8.11 -1.50
CA ALA A 99 -10.97 -9.03 -2.38
C ALA A 99 -10.60 -8.82 -3.86
N GLU A 100 -10.51 -7.56 -4.30
CA GLU A 100 -10.11 -7.22 -5.67
C GLU A 100 -8.63 -7.55 -5.95
N LEU A 101 -7.75 -7.43 -4.94
CA LEU A 101 -6.37 -7.92 -5.04
C LEU A 101 -6.32 -9.46 -5.14
N CYS A 102 -7.15 -10.20 -4.40
CA CYS A 102 -7.25 -11.66 -4.57
C CYS A 102 -7.68 -12.01 -6.01
N GLU A 103 -8.73 -11.37 -6.54
CA GLU A 103 -9.20 -11.57 -7.92
C GLU A 103 -8.10 -11.27 -8.96
N LEU A 104 -7.30 -10.23 -8.74
CA LEU A 104 -6.13 -9.92 -9.58
C LEU A 104 -5.11 -11.07 -9.53
N LEU A 105 -4.78 -11.55 -8.33
CA LEU A 105 -3.78 -12.61 -8.16
C LEU A 105 -4.25 -13.95 -8.72
N ASP A 106 -5.55 -14.27 -8.61
CA ASP A 106 -6.19 -15.37 -9.32
C ASP A 106 -5.98 -15.27 -10.82
N TYR A 107 -6.30 -14.12 -11.40
CA TYR A 107 -6.12 -13.88 -12.83
C TYR A 107 -4.65 -14.01 -13.26
N LEU A 108 -3.72 -13.41 -12.51
CA LEU A 108 -2.29 -13.49 -12.79
C LEU A 108 -1.78 -14.94 -12.71
N CYS A 109 -2.26 -15.70 -11.73
CA CYS A 109 -1.92 -17.12 -11.58
C CYS A 109 -2.44 -17.95 -12.75
N ALA A 110 -3.73 -17.81 -13.08
CA ALA A 110 -4.40 -18.66 -14.06
C ALA A 110 -4.04 -18.31 -15.51
N HIS A 111 -3.75 -17.03 -15.80
CA HIS A 111 -3.66 -16.54 -17.17
C HIS A 111 -2.34 -15.87 -17.52
N ARG A 112 -1.51 -15.54 -16.53
CA ARG A 112 -0.26 -14.79 -16.76
C ARG A 112 0.97 -15.43 -16.12
N GLY A 113 0.89 -16.69 -15.74
CA GLY A 113 2.01 -17.49 -15.24
C GLY A 113 2.53 -17.06 -13.86
N GLY A 114 1.76 -16.27 -13.10
CA GLY A 114 2.17 -15.82 -11.77
C GLY A 114 2.31 -16.96 -10.76
N GLU A 115 3.47 -17.07 -10.12
CA GLU A 115 3.75 -18.08 -9.09
C GLU A 115 4.16 -17.44 -7.76
N SER A 116 4.97 -16.37 -7.83
CA SER A 116 5.45 -15.61 -6.68
C SER A 116 5.17 -14.13 -6.88
N TYR A 117 4.85 -13.45 -5.78
CA TYR A 117 4.38 -12.07 -5.84
C TYR A 117 5.15 -11.16 -4.89
N ALA A 118 5.24 -9.90 -5.29
CA ALA A 118 5.65 -8.81 -4.44
C ALA A 118 4.59 -7.71 -4.49
N LEU A 119 4.42 -6.97 -3.40
CA LEU A 119 3.50 -5.83 -3.35
C LEU A 119 4.22 -4.59 -2.84
N VAL A 120 4.25 -3.54 -3.65
CA VAL A 120 4.75 -2.22 -3.29
C VAL A 120 3.54 -1.33 -3.04
N GLY A 121 3.25 -1.07 -1.76
CA GLY A 121 2.28 -0.07 -1.34
C GLY A 121 2.96 1.29 -1.19
N HIS A 122 2.41 2.31 -1.86
CA HIS A 122 2.78 3.71 -1.67
C HIS A 122 1.70 4.41 -0.86
N SER A 123 2.08 5.26 0.11
CA SER A 123 1.13 6.08 0.86
C SER A 123 0.02 5.19 1.44
N THR A 124 -1.26 5.46 1.16
CA THR A 124 -2.36 4.63 1.68
C THR A 124 -2.41 3.21 1.09
N GLY A 125 -1.68 2.94 0.00
CA GLY A 125 -1.42 1.59 -0.49
C GLY A 125 -0.69 0.72 0.52
N CYS A 126 0.00 1.31 1.51
CA CYS A 126 0.60 0.60 2.63
C CYS A 126 -0.46 -0.09 3.50
N GLN A 127 -1.58 0.59 3.79
CA GLN A 127 -2.71 0.05 4.54
C GLN A 127 -3.28 -1.17 3.81
N ASN A 128 -3.45 -1.06 2.48
CA ASN A 128 -3.87 -2.17 1.64
C ASN A 128 -2.90 -3.36 1.75
N GLY A 129 -1.60 -3.13 1.69
CA GLY A 129 -0.60 -4.19 1.82
C GLY A 129 -0.65 -4.90 3.17
N VAL A 130 -0.65 -4.16 4.28
CA VAL A 130 -0.71 -4.75 5.62
C VAL A 130 -2.04 -5.46 5.87
N HIS A 131 -3.16 -4.86 5.44
CA HIS A 131 -4.48 -5.45 5.61
C HIS A 131 -4.63 -6.74 4.79
N PHE A 132 -4.16 -6.75 3.55
CA PHE A 132 -4.15 -7.92 2.68
C PHE A 132 -3.41 -9.10 3.34
N LEU A 133 -2.22 -8.89 3.89
CA LEU A 133 -1.43 -9.95 4.55
C LEU A 133 -2.17 -10.60 5.73
N GLY A 134 -3.04 -9.87 6.43
CA GLY A 134 -3.81 -10.38 7.57
C GLY A 134 -5.16 -10.98 7.20
N ASN A 135 -5.76 -10.58 6.07
CA ASN A 135 -7.17 -10.84 5.77
C ASN A 135 -7.41 -11.58 4.46
N ALA A 136 -6.40 -11.76 3.59
CA ALA A 136 -6.58 -12.43 2.30
C ALA A 136 -7.19 -13.83 2.40
N ALA A 137 -6.85 -14.59 3.46
CA ALA A 137 -7.40 -15.93 3.68
C ALA A 137 -8.92 -15.94 3.91
N ALA A 138 -9.49 -14.85 4.42
CA ALA A 138 -10.93 -14.70 4.64
C ALA A 138 -11.67 -14.15 3.41
N ALA A 139 -10.93 -13.61 2.44
CA ALA A 139 -11.47 -12.96 1.25
C ALA A 139 -11.47 -13.85 0.01
N ASP A 140 -10.85 -15.02 0.06
CA ASP A 140 -10.81 -15.95 -1.07
C ASP A 140 -11.72 -17.17 -0.87
N ASP A 141 -12.82 -17.20 -1.62
CA ASP A 141 -13.77 -18.32 -1.68
C ASP A 141 -13.17 -19.59 -2.30
N ALA A 142 -12.09 -19.48 -3.09
CA ALA A 142 -11.39 -20.60 -3.71
C ALA A 142 -10.36 -21.28 -2.77
N GLY A 143 -10.11 -20.69 -1.60
CA GLY A 143 -9.20 -21.24 -0.59
C GLY A 143 -7.70 -21.08 -0.91
N ASN A 144 -7.32 -20.24 -1.88
CA ASN A 144 -5.93 -19.87 -2.11
C ASN A 144 -5.51 -18.84 -1.06
N ILE A 145 -4.48 -19.18 -0.30
CA ILE A 145 -3.89 -18.22 0.66
C ILE A 145 -2.84 -17.39 -0.07
N TYR A 146 -3.26 -16.44 -0.91
CA TYR A 146 -2.33 -15.61 -1.70
C TYR A 146 -1.34 -14.82 -0.84
N ALA A 147 -1.69 -14.52 0.41
CA ALA A 147 -0.74 -13.97 1.39
C ALA A 147 0.51 -14.86 1.57
N GLU A 148 0.41 -16.18 1.40
CA GLU A 148 1.57 -17.09 1.49
C GLU A 148 2.43 -17.14 0.22
N LYS A 149 1.86 -16.70 -0.91
CA LYS A 149 2.58 -16.52 -2.17
C LYS A 149 3.25 -15.14 -2.28
N MET A 150 2.92 -14.20 -1.40
CA MET A 150 3.67 -12.96 -1.24
C MET A 150 5.04 -13.24 -0.62
N LYS A 151 6.10 -12.87 -1.36
CA LYS A 151 7.49 -13.08 -0.96
C LYS A 151 8.15 -11.79 -0.47
N VAL A 152 7.73 -10.66 -1.03
CA VAL A 152 8.23 -9.34 -0.67
C VAL A 152 7.08 -8.35 -0.57
N VAL A 153 7.06 -7.52 0.47
CA VAL A 153 6.22 -6.32 0.53
C VAL A 153 7.11 -5.11 0.76
N ALA A 154 6.84 -4.00 0.08
CA ALA A 154 7.44 -2.72 0.40
C ALA A 154 6.33 -1.73 0.79
N LEU A 155 6.50 -1.08 1.93
CA LEU A 155 5.63 -0.03 2.43
C LEU A 155 6.40 1.28 2.31
N GLN A 156 6.13 2.07 1.28
CA GLN A 156 6.78 3.35 1.05
C GLN A 156 5.89 4.50 1.51
N ALA A 157 6.41 5.31 2.44
CA ALA A 157 5.69 6.33 3.19
C ALA A 157 4.41 5.79 3.89
N PRO A 158 4.53 4.78 4.78
CA PRO A 158 3.42 4.32 5.61
C PRO A 158 3.14 5.34 6.71
N VAL A 159 2.28 6.32 6.41
CA VAL A 159 1.92 7.42 7.32
C VAL A 159 0.45 7.36 7.71
N SER A 160 0.08 8.14 8.73
CA SER A 160 -1.29 8.19 9.25
C SER A 160 -2.11 9.30 8.60
N ASP A 161 -3.13 8.93 7.83
CA ASP A 161 -4.16 9.86 7.32
C ASP A 161 -4.82 10.64 8.46
N ARG A 162 -4.99 10.00 9.62
CA ARG A 162 -5.61 10.60 10.80
C ARG A 162 -4.76 11.74 11.36
N GLU A 163 -3.46 11.52 11.51
CA GLU A 163 -2.56 12.53 12.07
C GLU A 163 -2.40 13.75 11.15
N ASP A 164 -2.40 13.54 9.83
CA ASP A 164 -2.48 14.63 8.85
C ASP A 164 -3.82 15.38 8.96
N ALA A 165 -4.94 14.65 8.93
CA ALA A 165 -6.28 15.23 8.97
C ALA A 165 -6.58 16.01 10.28
N MET A 166 -5.98 15.62 11.40
CA MET A 166 -6.14 16.28 12.70
C MET A 166 -5.67 17.76 12.70
N LEU A 167 -4.79 18.13 11.76
CA LEU A 167 -4.32 19.51 11.60
C LEU A 167 -5.31 20.37 10.79
N GLY A 168 -6.27 19.75 10.12
CA GLY A 168 -7.23 20.40 9.25
C GLY A 168 -8.41 21.07 9.98
N PRO A 169 -8.98 22.14 9.43
CA PRO A 169 -10.16 22.78 9.99
C PRO A 169 -11.38 21.84 9.94
N GLY A 170 -12.19 21.85 10.98
CA GLY A 170 -13.45 21.09 11.03
C GLY A 170 -13.31 19.58 11.27
N TYR A 171 -12.09 19.07 11.50
CA TYR A 171 -11.82 17.65 11.78
C TYR A 171 -12.79 17.07 12.83
N ARG A 172 -12.86 17.67 14.03
CA ARG A 172 -13.74 17.20 15.12
C ARG A 172 -15.21 17.21 14.73
N THR A 173 -15.67 18.32 14.14
CA THR A 173 -17.07 18.47 13.70
C THR A 173 -17.45 17.41 12.66
N ASN A 174 -16.55 17.12 11.72
CA ASN A 174 -16.78 16.12 10.69
C ASN A 174 -16.78 14.70 11.26
N ILE A 175 -15.89 14.39 12.21
CA ILE A 175 -15.89 13.11 12.94
C ILE A 175 -17.20 12.94 13.71
N ASP A 176 -17.64 13.94 14.48
CA ASP A 176 -18.88 13.87 15.25
C ASP A 176 -20.09 13.66 14.33
N ARG A 177 -20.10 14.32 13.18
CA ARG A 177 -21.15 14.12 12.17
C ARG A 177 -21.13 12.72 11.57
N ALA A 178 -19.97 12.20 11.21
CA ALA A 178 -19.85 10.85 10.65
C ALA A 178 -20.25 9.79 11.70
N ARG A 179 -19.87 9.99 12.97
CA ARG A 179 -20.30 9.15 14.10
C ARG A 179 -21.82 9.20 14.32
N ALA A 180 -22.44 10.37 14.20
CA ALA A 180 -23.89 10.50 14.32
C ALA A 180 -24.61 9.68 13.23
N LEU A 181 -24.15 9.77 11.97
CA LEU A 181 -24.69 8.95 10.88
C LEU A 181 -24.50 7.45 11.15
N ALA A 182 -23.33 7.03 11.61
CA ALA A 182 -23.08 5.63 11.96
C ALA A 182 -23.96 5.14 13.13
N ALA A 183 -24.20 5.98 14.14
CA ALA A 183 -25.08 5.64 15.25
C ALA A 183 -26.56 5.49 14.82
N GLU A 184 -26.95 6.13 13.71
CA GLU A 184 -28.26 5.98 13.07
C GLU A 184 -28.33 4.78 12.11
N GLY A 185 -27.26 4.00 11.93
CA GLY A 185 -27.18 2.92 10.93
C GLY A 185 -27.11 3.44 9.49
N ARG A 186 -26.57 4.65 9.31
CA ARG A 186 -26.47 5.40 8.05
C ARG A 186 -25.02 5.69 7.68
N GLU A 187 -24.10 4.83 8.08
CA GLU A 187 -22.67 4.99 7.82
C GLU A 187 -22.34 4.97 6.31
N ASP A 188 -23.20 4.38 5.47
CA ASP A 188 -23.03 4.37 4.01
C ASP A 188 -23.53 5.63 3.29
N GLU A 189 -24.11 6.58 4.03
CA GLU A 189 -24.51 7.86 3.48
C GLU A 189 -23.30 8.74 3.15
N MET A 190 -23.42 9.50 2.06
CA MET A 190 -22.43 10.50 1.68
C MET A 190 -22.40 11.64 2.70
N MET A 191 -21.20 11.95 3.18
CA MET A 191 -20.95 13.14 3.98
C MET A 191 -21.14 14.40 3.10
N PRO A 192 -21.41 15.58 3.71
CA PRO A 192 -21.43 16.84 2.97
C PRO A 192 -20.19 17.03 2.11
N ARG A 193 -20.37 17.66 0.95
CA ARG A 193 -19.24 17.98 0.04
C ARG A 193 -18.13 18.79 0.71
N SER A 194 -18.44 19.54 1.77
CA SER A 194 -17.49 20.33 2.55
C SER A 194 -16.65 19.54 3.56
N THR A 195 -16.97 18.27 3.80
CA THR A 195 -16.29 17.43 4.81
C THR A 195 -14.90 16.99 4.35
N PHE A 196 -14.77 16.59 3.09
CA PHE A 196 -13.54 16.03 2.55
C PHE A 196 -13.31 16.53 1.12
N TRP A 197 -12.07 16.49 0.66
CA TRP A 197 -11.72 17.00 -0.66
C TRP A 197 -12.34 16.16 -1.79
N ALA A 198 -12.59 14.86 -1.55
CA ALA A 198 -13.33 13.94 -2.40
C ALA A 198 -14.71 13.55 -1.79
N PRO A 199 -15.67 13.08 -2.59
CA PRO A 199 -16.88 12.43 -2.06
C PRO A 199 -16.50 11.27 -1.13
N VAL A 200 -17.13 11.18 0.04
CA VAL A 200 -16.79 10.17 1.04
C VAL A 200 -18.03 9.79 1.84
N THR A 201 -18.21 8.50 2.13
CA THR A 201 -19.26 8.04 3.05
C THR A 201 -18.85 8.30 4.50
N ALA A 202 -19.81 8.30 5.42
CA ALA A 202 -19.49 8.42 6.84
C ALA A 202 -18.59 7.27 7.32
N ARG A 203 -18.83 6.04 6.86
CA ARG A 203 -18.00 4.85 7.15
C ARG A 203 -16.56 5.08 6.73
N ARG A 204 -16.33 5.41 5.45
CA ARG A 204 -14.97 5.61 4.95
C ARG A 204 -14.25 6.75 5.66
N PHE A 205 -14.97 7.84 5.95
CA PHE A 205 -14.41 8.96 6.70
C PHE A 205 -13.94 8.51 8.09
N LEU A 206 -14.73 7.70 8.80
CA LEU A 206 -14.34 7.15 10.10
C LEU A 206 -13.19 6.13 9.98
N ASP A 207 -13.19 5.30 8.94
CA ASP A 207 -12.13 4.31 8.72
C ASP A 207 -10.75 4.97 8.55
N LEU A 208 -10.70 6.09 7.84
CA LEU A 208 -9.48 6.90 7.63
C LEU A 208 -9.09 7.73 8.86
N GLN A 209 -10.07 8.35 9.51
CA GLN A 209 -9.81 9.52 10.37
C GLN A 209 -10.29 9.35 11.80
N ASP A 210 -10.95 8.25 12.18
CA ASP A 210 -11.45 8.12 13.55
C ASP A 210 -10.45 7.44 14.50
N ARG A 211 -10.44 7.91 15.75
CA ARG A 211 -9.94 7.15 16.90
C ARG A 211 -10.95 7.26 18.03
N ARG A 212 -11.72 6.19 18.28
CA ARG A 212 -12.78 6.18 19.28
C ARG A 212 -12.24 5.98 20.70
N PRO A 213 -12.71 6.78 21.67
CA PRO A 213 -12.57 6.47 23.09
C PRO A 213 -13.42 5.25 23.52
N PRO A 214 -13.00 4.47 24.54
CA PRO A 214 -11.66 4.48 25.12
C PRO A 214 -10.69 3.95 24.05
N GLU A 215 -9.54 4.63 23.91
CA GLU A 215 -8.54 4.76 22.83
C GLU A 215 -8.10 3.53 21.99
N GLY A 216 -8.84 2.41 21.96
CA GLY A 216 -8.45 1.13 21.35
C GLY A 216 -9.26 0.68 20.12
N LYS A 217 -10.27 1.42 19.66
CA LYS A 217 -10.96 1.10 18.38
C LYS A 217 -10.83 2.26 17.41
N GLY A 218 -9.63 2.43 16.86
CA GLY A 218 -9.39 3.33 15.73
C GLY A 218 -10.16 2.90 14.48
N GLY A 219 -10.17 3.78 13.47
CA GLY A 219 -10.61 3.43 12.14
C GLY A 219 -9.87 2.22 11.60
N MET A 220 -10.47 1.54 10.62
CA MET A 220 -9.91 0.34 10.03
C MET A 220 -8.56 0.59 9.31
N ASP A 221 -8.29 1.82 8.90
CA ASP A 221 -7.06 2.22 8.20
C ASP A 221 -5.96 2.72 9.14
N ASP A 222 -6.24 2.90 10.45
CA ASP A 222 -5.30 3.49 11.41
C ASP A 222 -4.19 2.51 11.83
N TYR A 223 -3.30 2.15 10.90
CA TYR A 223 -2.17 1.22 11.11
C TYR A 223 -0.89 1.90 11.61
N PHE A 224 -0.67 3.16 11.25
CA PHE A 224 0.65 3.80 11.29
C PHE A 224 0.75 5.04 12.18
N SER A 225 -0.28 5.32 12.99
CA SER A 225 -0.26 6.51 13.85
C SER A 225 0.80 6.46 14.95
N SER A 226 1.47 7.59 15.15
CA SER A 226 2.59 7.72 16.08
C SER A 226 2.22 7.54 17.55
N ASP A 227 0.97 7.85 17.89
CA ASP A 227 0.38 7.78 19.23
C ASP A 227 -0.33 6.46 19.51
N LEU A 228 -0.17 5.43 18.68
CA LEU A 228 -0.49 4.05 19.07
C LEU A 228 0.46 3.62 20.19
N THR A 229 -0.03 2.89 21.18
CA THR A 229 0.85 2.17 22.11
C THR A 229 1.56 1.03 21.39
N ASP A 230 2.64 0.53 21.99
CA ASP A 230 3.39 -0.63 21.49
C ASP A 230 2.50 -1.88 21.36
N GLU A 231 1.60 -2.08 22.33
CA GLU A 231 0.60 -3.15 22.32
C GLU A 231 -0.39 -2.97 21.16
N GLN A 232 -0.95 -1.77 20.98
CA GLN A 232 -1.88 -1.48 19.88
C GLN A 232 -1.22 -1.63 18.51
N MET A 233 0.05 -1.21 18.39
CA MET A 233 0.81 -1.37 17.16
C MET A 233 1.07 -2.85 16.87
N SER A 234 1.38 -3.66 17.88
CA SER A 234 1.52 -5.11 17.73
C SER A 234 0.19 -5.80 17.41
N GLU A 235 -0.94 -5.35 17.94
CA GLU A 235 -2.26 -5.86 17.57
C GLU A 235 -2.56 -5.61 16.08
N ARG A 236 -2.10 -4.47 15.56
CA ARG A 236 -2.36 -4.05 14.18
C ARG A 236 -1.35 -4.60 13.16
N LEU A 237 -0.10 -4.84 13.55
CA LEU A 237 0.98 -5.19 12.63
C LEU A 237 1.61 -6.56 12.90
N GLY A 238 1.39 -7.16 14.07
CA GLY A 238 2.07 -8.38 14.49
C GLY A 238 1.70 -9.63 13.67
N HIS A 239 0.60 -9.61 12.92
CA HIS A 239 0.28 -10.68 11.98
C HIS A 239 1.27 -10.77 10.82
N VAL A 240 1.93 -9.66 10.46
CA VAL A 240 2.96 -9.62 9.40
C VAL A 240 4.13 -10.53 9.77
N GLY A 241 4.64 -10.43 11.00
CA GLY A 241 5.74 -11.26 11.50
C GLY A 241 5.40 -12.74 11.56
N LYS A 242 4.21 -13.08 12.06
CA LYS A 242 3.71 -14.46 12.09
C LYS A 242 3.64 -15.07 10.69
N LEU A 243 3.23 -14.27 9.70
CA LEU A 243 3.23 -14.71 8.31
C LEU A 243 4.67 -14.87 7.78
N GLY A 244 5.57 -13.94 8.07
CA GLY A 244 6.97 -14.03 7.65
C GLY A 244 7.74 -15.19 8.26
N GLU A 245 7.51 -15.51 9.53
CA GLU A 245 8.02 -16.73 10.17
C GLU A 245 7.55 -18.00 9.45
N LYS A 246 6.30 -18.01 9.00
CA LYS A 246 5.69 -19.16 8.31
C LYS A 246 6.18 -19.30 6.86
N THR A 247 6.35 -18.20 6.13
CA THR A 247 6.48 -18.22 4.66
C THR A 247 7.82 -17.72 4.14
N GLY A 248 8.63 -17.11 4.99
CA GLY A 248 9.86 -16.40 4.61
C GLY A 248 9.61 -15.01 4.02
N LEU A 249 8.40 -14.45 4.13
CA LEU A 249 8.07 -13.09 3.67
C LEU A 249 9.09 -12.07 4.21
N LYS A 250 9.52 -11.16 3.34
CA LYS A 250 10.31 -9.97 3.71
C LYS A 250 9.49 -8.71 3.47
N VAL A 251 9.56 -7.76 4.39
CA VAL A 251 8.88 -6.47 4.33
C VAL A 251 9.92 -5.35 4.43
N LEU A 252 10.02 -4.50 3.42
CA LEU A 252 10.78 -3.25 3.50
C LEU A 252 9.85 -2.14 3.99
N VAL A 253 10.14 -1.54 5.14
CA VAL A 253 9.39 -0.39 5.66
C VAL A 253 10.21 0.86 5.36
N ALA A 254 9.88 1.56 4.29
CA ALA A 254 10.61 2.72 3.79
C ALA A 254 9.91 4.02 4.21
N PHE A 255 10.47 4.69 5.23
CA PHE A 255 9.95 5.94 5.77
C PHE A 255 10.68 7.14 5.17
N SER A 256 9.94 8.17 4.77
CA SER A 256 10.48 9.41 4.21
C SER A 256 10.81 10.41 5.33
N GLY A 257 12.08 10.84 5.42
CA GLY A 257 12.56 11.75 6.47
C GLY A 257 11.97 13.16 6.37
N GLU A 258 11.73 13.65 5.15
CA GLU A 258 11.10 14.95 4.86
C GLU A 258 9.62 14.82 4.46
N ASP A 259 8.94 13.74 4.86
CA ASP A 259 7.52 13.53 4.56
C ASP A 259 6.65 14.69 5.09
N GLU A 260 5.94 15.34 4.18
CA GLU A 260 5.11 16.53 4.41
C GLU A 260 3.75 16.23 5.05
N TYR A 261 3.30 14.98 5.09
CA TYR A 261 2.05 14.55 5.73
C TYR A 261 2.25 14.09 7.18
N VAL A 262 3.49 14.02 7.64
CA VAL A 262 3.82 13.61 9.00
C VAL A 262 4.00 14.86 9.88
N PRO A 263 3.27 14.99 11.00
CA PRO A 263 3.42 16.15 11.88
C PRO A 263 4.87 16.33 12.37
N GLU A 264 5.39 17.56 12.36
CA GLU A 264 6.78 17.90 12.68
C GLU A 264 7.26 17.36 14.05
N LYS A 265 6.34 17.25 15.01
CA LYS A 265 6.62 16.73 16.37
C LYS A 265 6.89 15.22 16.43
N VAL A 266 6.60 14.47 15.36
CA VAL A 266 6.73 13.01 15.33
C VAL A 266 8.19 12.65 15.04
N ASP A 267 8.79 11.84 15.92
CA ASP A 267 10.09 11.22 15.66
C ASP A 267 9.91 10.07 14.65
N LYS A 268 10.22 10.37 13.38
CA LYS A 268 10.05 9.45 12.24
C LYS A 268 10.93 8.21 12.35
N ARG A 269 12.15 8.33 12.90
CA ARG A 269 13.04 7.20 13.12
C ARG A 269 12.50 6.28 14.21
N GLN A 270 12.08 6.86 15.33
CA GLN A 270 11.45 6.10 16.41
C GLN A 270 10.16 5.41 15.93
N LEU A 271 9.32 6.09 15.15
CA LEU A 271 8.10 5.50 14.61
C LEU A 271 8.40 4.32 13.67
N LEU A 272 9.39 4.48 12.78
CA LEU A 272 9.87 3.41 11.90
C LEU A 272 10.34 2.19 12.72
N ASP A 273 11.19 2.40 13.72
CA ASP A 273 11.72 1.33 14.56
C ASP A 273 10.60 0.60 15.31
N ARG A 274 9.60 1.33 15.83
CA ARG A 274 8.43 0.75 16.50
C ARG A 274 7.58 -0.09 15.55
N MET A 275 7.32 0.38 14.34
CA MET A 275 6.57 -0.38 13.33
C MET A 275 7.29 -1.68 12.96
N CYS A 276 8.60 -1.62 12.71
CA CYS A 276 9.39 -2.81 12.42
C CYS A 276 9.44 -3.77 13.61
N ALA A 277 9.55 -3.27 14.85
CA ALA A 277 9.50 -4.10 16.04
C ALA A 277 8.15 -4.83 16.19
N ALA A 278 7.03 -4.12 15.98
CA ALA A 278 5.71 -4.71 16.00
C ALA A 278 5.54 -5.79 14.91
N MET A 279 6.02 -5.53 13.69
CA MET A 279 5.98 -6.51 12.58
C MET A 279 6.93 -7.68 12.77
N ASN A 280 8.00 -7.57 13.54
CA ASN A 280 8.91 -8.68 13.82
C ASN A 280 8.53 -9.47 15.09
N GLY A 281 7.50 -9.03 15.80
CA GLY A 281 7.23 -9.45 17.17
C GLY A 281 8.26 -8.83 18.14
N TYR A 282 7.85 -8.57 19.38
CA TYR A 282 8.74 -8.15 20.46
C TYR A 282 9.68 -9.27 20.92
N SER A 283 10.39 -9.90 20.00
CA SER A 283 11.34 -10.98 20.26
C SER A 283 12.72 -10.36 20.50
N LYS A 284 13.05 -10.14 21.77
CA LYS A 284 14.45 -9.90 22.17
C LYS A 284 15.29 -11.12 21.79
N GLY A 285 16.13 -10.97 20.77
CA GLY A 285 17.26 -11.86 20.53
C GLY A 285 17.05 -12.89 19.41
N ASN A 286 17.38 -12.50 18.19
CA ASN A 286 18.47 -13.12 17.45
C ASN A 286 18.77 -12.29 16.20
N GLU A 287 20.02 -11.89 16.05
CA GLU A 287 20.46 -11.09 14.91
C GLU A 287 20.48 -12.01 13.67
N ASN A 288 19.61 -11.67 12.70
CA ASN A 288 19.62 -12.08 11.29
C ASN A 288 18.96 -13.41 10.85
N GLU A 289 18.48 -14.28 11.74
CA GLU A 289 17.60 -15.40 11.35
C GLU A 289 16.16 -15.13 11.84
N GLY A 290 15.23 -14.88 10.90
CA GLY A 290 13.80 -14.67 11.21
C GLY A 290 13.25 -13.25 11.12
N ILE A 291 14.06 -12.24 10.76
CA ILE A 291 13.58 -10.85 10.59
C ILE A 291 12.65 -10.77 9.37
N THR A 292 11.41 -10.34 9.59
CA THR A 292 10.40 -10.13 8.55
C THR A 292 10.45 -8.69 8.03
N ALA A 293 10.37 -7.69 8.91
CA ALA A 293 10.36 -6.28 8.57
C ALA A 293 11.75 -5.63 8.72
N ILE A 294 12.19 -4.93 7.68
CA ILE A 294 13.49 -4.29 7.55
C ILE A 294 13.25 -2.78 7.44
N PRO A 295 13.81 -1.96 8.34
CA PRO A 295 13.65 -0.51 8.30
C PRO A 295 14.53 0.12 7.22
N LEU A 296 14.00 1.12 6.52
CA LEU A 296 14.74 2.01 5.66
C LEU A 296 14.27 3.45 5.91
N LEU A 297 15.16 4.33 6.34
CA LEU A 297 14.88 5.76 6.42
C LEU A 297 15.50 6.43 5.20
N LEU A 298 14.66 7.13 4.44
CA LEU A 298 15.02 7.93 3.29
C LEU A 298 15.17 9.38 3.75
N GLU A 299 16.34 9.73 4.27
CA GLU A 299 16.60 10.91 5.12
C GLU A 299 16.07 12.23 4.52
N SER A 300 16.29 12.44 3.23
CA SER A 300 15.87 13.66 2.50
C SER A 300 14.65 13.46 1.59
N GLY A 301 14.05 12.26 1.62
CA GLY A 301 12.93 11.92 0.77
C GLY A 301 11.65 12.60 1.25
N ASN A 302 10.88 13.18 0.32
CA ASN A 302 9.50 13.61 0.59
C ASN A 302 8.52 12.43 0.42
N HIS A 303 7.23 12.65 0.63
CA HIS A 303 6.22 11.58 0.68
C HIS A 303 6.25 10.62 -0.53
N ASN A 304 6.37 11.16 -1.75
CA ASN A 304 6.36 10.38 -2.99
C ASN A 304 7.75 10.15 -3.62
N LEU A 305 8.83 10.55 -2.95
CA LEU A 305 10.20 10.52 -3.46
C LEU A 305 10.38 11.27 -4.79
N GLY A 306 9.62 12.36 -4.97
CA GLY A 306 9.83 13.34 -6.04
C GLY A 306 10.92 14.36 -5.72
N LYS A 307 11.32 14.43 -4.44
CA LYS A 307 12.42 15.22 -3.89
C LYS A 307 13.32 14.31 -3.05
N GLY A 308 14.51 14.81 -2.73
CA GLY A 308 15.56 14.04 -2.05
C GLY A 308 16.46 13.35 -3.07
N ASP A 309 17.62 13.94 -3.33
CA ASP A 309 18.55 13.46 -4.34
C ASP A 309 19.03 12.04 -4.01
N GLY A 310 18.74 11.07 -4.89
CA GLY A 310 19.15 9.67 -4.71
C GLY A 310 18.20 8.81 -3.86
N GLU A 311 17.19 9.38 -3.21
CA GLU A 311 16.31 8.64 -2.29
C GLU A 311 15.42 7.63 -3.02
N LYS A 312 14.94 7.98 -4.22
CA LYS A 312 14.18 7.03 -5.07
C LYS A 312 15.06 5.89 -5.56
N GLU A 313 16.32 6.16 -5.91
CA GLU A 313 17.28 5.13 -6.32
C GLU A 313 17.62 4.21 -5.15
N LEU A 314 17.85 4.77 -3.96
CA LEU A 314 18.10 4.02 -2.72
C LEU A 314 16.92 3.10 -2.40
N PHE A 315 15.70 3.62 -2.40
CA PHE A 315 14.49 2.82 -2.17
C PHE A 315 14.39 1.63 -3.13
N VAL A 316 14.55 1.88 -4.43
CA VAL A 316 14.44 0.84 -5.47
C VAL A 316 15.58 -0.17 -5.36
N GLU A 317 16.80 0.26 -5.01
CA GLU A 317 17.95 -0.63 -4.85
C GLU A 317 17.78 -1.56 -3.64
N GLU A 318 17.36 -1.04 -2.48
CA GLU A 318 17.09 -1.86 -1.29
C GLU A 318 15.93 -2.85 -1.51
N LEU A 319 14.86 -2.42 -2.18
CA LEU A 319 13.78 -3.32 -2.60
C LEU A 319 14.30 -4.38 -3.57
N GLY A 320 15.14 -4.00 -4.53
CA GLY A 320 15.76 -4.89 -5.50
C GLY A 320 16.57 -6.02 -4.83
N LYS A 321 17.25 -5.74 -3.71
CA LYS A 321 17.96 -6.78 -2.94
C LYS A 321 17.01 -7.85 -2.41
N LEU A 322 15.82 -7.47 -1.94
CA LEU A 322 14.81 -8.41 -1.46
C LEU A 322 14.20 -9.22 -2.61
N LEU A 323 13.85 -8.55 -3.73
CA LEU A 323 13.30 -9.21 -4.92
C LEU A 323 14.29 -10.25 -5.50
N LYS A 324 15.58 -9.93 -5.50
CA LYS A 324 16.65 -10.84 -5.94
C LYS A 324 16.78 -12.10 -5.05
N GLY A 325 16.36 -12.02 -3.79
CA GLY A 325 16.38 -13.13 -2.84
C GLY A 325 15.29 -14.18 -3.09
N VAL A 326 14.28 -13.87 -3.91
CA VAL A 326 13.21 -14.80 -4.28
C VAL A 326 13.69 -15.70 -5.41
N LYS A 327 13.63 -17.02 -5.19
CA LYS A 327 13.99 -18.04 -6.17
C LYS A 327 12.78 -18.50 -6.96
#